data_AF-A0A7S2RI59-F1
#
_entry.id   AF-A0A7S2RI59-F1
#
_cell.length_a   1.000
_cell.length_b   1.000
_cell.length_c   1.000
_cell.angle_alpha   90.00
_cell.angle_beta   90.00
_cell.angle_gamma   90.00
#
_symmetry.space_group_name_H-M   'P 1'
#
loop_
_entity.id
_entity.type
_entity.pdbx_description
1 polymer ?
#
loop_
_entity_poly.entity_id
_entity_poly.type
_entity_poly.pdbx_seq_one_letter_code
_entity_poly.pdbx_strand_id
1 'polypeptide(L)'
;APRVGESPVNFECKVTQMEQLKNAQGEAIETWMVLGEVIGVHINKELIEGGIYDAVLAEPILRGGGPADYFSITRDNLFQIHRKHGHLEDPGIVPAPDERENR
;
A
#
# COMPACT_ATOMS: atom_id res chain seq x y z
N ALA A 1 0.70 -4.76 -20.33
CA ALA A 1 2.17 -4.77 -20.28
C ALA A 1 2.63 -6.06 -19.59
N PRO A 2 3.82 -6.61 -19.88
CA PRO A 2 4.34 -7.79 -19.18
C PRO A 2 4.67 -7.48 -17.71
N ARG A 3 4.62 -8.51 -16.86
CA ARG A 3 4.97 -8.47 -15.43
C ARG A 3 6.40 -8.95 -15.21
N VAL A 4 7.03 -8.54 -14.10
CA VAL A 4 8.33 -9.08 -13.66
C VAL A 4 8.06 -10.38 -12.90
N GLY A 5 8.53 -11.51 -13.42
CA GLY A 5 8.21 -12.84 -12.88
C GLY A 5 8.64 -13.05 -11.43
N GLU A 6 9.73 -12.41 -11.01
CA GLU A 6 10.26 -12.49 -9.64
C GLU A 6 9.54 -11.57 -8.65
N SER A 7 8.70 -10.64 -9.12
CA SER A 7 7.92 -9.77 -8.22
C SER A 7 6.77 -10.56 -7.61
N PRO A 8 6.68 -10.69 -6.27
CA PRO A 8 5.66 -11.51 -5.64
C PRO A 8 4.27 -10.84 -5.67
N VAL A 9 4.22 -9.52 -5.91
CA VAL A 9 2.97 -8.74 -6.04
C VAL A 9 3.05 -7.84 -7.27
N ASN A 10 1.97 -7.78 -8.06
CA ASN A 10 1.88 -6.98 -9.27
C ASN A 10 0.45 -6.43 -9.44
N PHE A 11 0.34 -5.17 -9.85
CA PHE A 11 -0.92 -4.60 -10.33
C PHE A 11 -0.95 -4.54 -11.85
N GLU A 12 -2.05 -4.97 -12.43
CA GLU A 12 -2.38 -4.68 -13.82
C GLU A 12 -3.24 -3.43 -13.87
N CYS A 13 -2.72 -2.38 -14.52
CA CYS A 13 -3.39 -1.09 -14.58
C CYS A 13 -3.70 -0.65 -16.01
N LYS A 14 -4.80 0.07 -16.19
CA LYS A 14 -5.06 0.90 -17.37
C LYS A 14 -4.81 2.36 -17.02
N VAL A 15 -4.03 3.07 -17.82
CA VAL A 15 -3.80 4.50 -17.61
C VAL A 15 -5.10 5.26 -17.83
N THR A 16 -5.49 6.07 -16.85
CA THR A 16 -6.71 6.89 -16.91
C THR A 16 -6.40 8.36 -17.07
N GLN A 17 -5.31 8.84 -16.48
CA GLN A 17 -4.86 10.23 -16.57
C GLN A 17 -3.34 10.28 -16.57
N MET A 18 -2.80 11.30 -17.22
CA MET A 18 -1.37 11.57 -17.27
C MET A 18 -1.17 13.08 -17.38
N GLU A 19 -0.67 13.68 -16.31
CA GLU A 19 -0.53 15.13 -16.18
C GLU A 19 0.96 15.48 -16.02
N GLN A 20 1.45 16.39 -16.86
CA GLN A 20 2.80 16.94 -16.67
C GLN A 20 2.76 17.93 -15.50
N LEU A 21 3.64 17.72 -14.53
CA LEU A 21 3.71 18.60 -13.38
C LEU A 21 4.26 19.97 -13.79
N LYS A 22 3.84 20.99 -13.03
CA LYS A 22 4.27 22.37 -13.19
C LYS A 22 4.94 22.86 -11.91
N ASN A 23 5.90 23.77 -12.05
CA ASN A 23 6.43 24.51 -10.92
C ASN A 23 5.42 25.56 -10.41
N ALA A 24 5.78 26.28 -9.34
CA ALA A 24 4.90 27.29 -8.75
C ALA A 24 4.60 28.48 -9.68
N GLN A 25 5.38 28.66 -10.75
CA GLN A 25 5.21 29.68 -11.78
C GLN A 25 4.33 29.19 -12.95
N GLY A 26 3.89 27.93 -12.91
CA GLY A 26 3.04 27.33 -13.94
C GLY A 26 3.82 26.77 -15.14
N GLU A 27 5.15 26.77 -15.09
CA GLU A 27 6.02 26.23 -16.13
C GLU A 27 6.10 24.71 -15.99
N ALA A 28 6.06 24.00 -17.12
CA ALA A 28 6.18 22.55 -17.12
C ALA A 28 7.58 22.10 -16.65
N ILE A 29 7.62 21.03 -15.85
CA ILE A 29 8.86 20.35 -15.47
C ILE A 29 8.90 18.94 -16.07
N GLU A 30 10.08 18.34 -16.19
CA GLU A 30 10.25 16.98 -16.74
C GLU A 30 9.81 15.87 -15.76
N THR A 31 8.64 16.04 -15.14
CA THR A 31 8.03 15.09 -14.21
C THR A 31 6.56 14.91 -14.57
N TRP A 32 6.10 13.66 -14.56
CA TRP A 32 4.73 13.29 -14.91
C TRP A 32 4.05 12.58 -13.75
N MET A 33 2.82 12.99 -13.45
CA MET A 33 1.92 12.24 -12.59
C MET A 33 1.04 11.33 -13.45
N VAL A 34 1.19 10.02 -13.28
CA VAL A 34 0.42 9.02 -14.01
C VAL A 34 -0.55 8.37 -13.03
N LEU A 35 -1.83 8.37 -13.39
CA LEU A 35 -2.90 7.72 -12.63
C LEU A 35 -3.44 6.55 -13.46
N GLY A 36 -3.63 5.40 -12.82
CA GLY A 36 -4.13 4.20 -13.46
C GLY A 36 -5.19 3.48 -12.63
N GLU A 37 -6.19 2.94 -13.32
CA GLU A 37 -7.20 2.04 -12.76
C GLU A 37 -6.60 0.65 -12.61
N VAL A 38 -6.64 0.08 -11.41
CA VAL A 38 -6.27 -1.31 -11.16
C VAL A 38 -7.37 -2.22 -11.70
N ILE A 39 -7.07 -2.97 -12.75
CA ILE A 39 -7.98 -3.92 -13.39
C ILE A 39 -7.69 -5.39 -13.02
N GLY A 40 -6.57 -5.62 -12.32
CA GLY A 40 -6.16 -6.93 -11.85
C GLY A 40 -5.05 -6.84 -10.81
N VAL A 41 -5.04 -7.80 -9.88
CA VAL A 41 -4.02 -7.91 -8.83
C VAL A 41 -3.52 -9.35 -8.79
N HIS A 42 -2.20 -9.51 -8.88
CA HIS A 42 -1.52 -10.80 -8.76
C HIS A 42 -0.68 -10.78 -7.50
N ILE A 43 -1.00 -11.65 -6.55
CA ILE A 43 -0.28 -11.81 -5.29
C ILE A 43 0.15 -13.27 -5.19
N ASN A 44 1.42 -13.53 -4.85
CA ASN A 44 1.87 -14.85 -4.43
C ASN A 44 1.03 -15.26 -3.21
N LYS A 45 0.26 -16.35 -3.33
CA LYS A 45 -0.69 -16.80 -2.31
C LYS A 45 -0.04 -17.09 -0.97
N GLU A 46 1.25 -17.40 -0.94
CA GLU A 46 2.02 -17.57 0.30
C GLU A 46 2.05 -16.31 1.16
N LEU A 47 1.87 -15.13 0.56
CA LEU A 47 1.82 -13.83 1.24
C LEU A 47 0.44 -13.51 1.86
N ILE A 48 -0.52 -14.44 1.79
CA ILE A 48 -1.88 -14.24 2.28
C ILE A 48 -2.14 -15.21 3.44
N GLU A 49 -2.28 -14.67 4.64
CA GLU A 49 -2.59 -15.40 5.86
C GLU A 49 -4.00 -15.02 6.34
N GLY A 50 -4.90 -16.01 6.49
CA GLY A 50 -6.27 -15.74 6.93
C GLY A 50 -7.07 -14.80 6.01
N GLY A 51 -6.69 -14.72 4.72
CA GLY A 51 -7.30 -13.78 3.77
C GLY A 51 -6.72 -12.35 3.82
N ILE A 52 -5.69 -12.14 4.64
CA ILE A 52 -5.03 -10.84 4.83
C ILE A 52 -3.61 -10.93 4.25
N TYR A 53 -3.18 -9.88 3.55
CA TYR A 53 -1.83 -9.76 3.04
C TYR A 53 -0.83 -9.48 4.18
N ASP A 54 0.19 -10.33 4.33
CA ASP A 54 1.28 -10.12 5.29
C ASP A 54 2.40 -9.30 4.64
N ALA A 55 2.46 -8.01 4.99
CA ALA A 55 3.46 -7.08 4.50
C ALA A 55 4.88 -7.35 5.04
N VAL A 56 5.03 -8.06 6.16
CA VAL A 56 6.36 -8.47 6.65
C VAL A 56 6.87 -9.64 5.82
N LEU A 57 6.02 -10.64 5.57
CA LEU A 57 6.39 -11.80 4.75
C LEU A 57 6.70 -11.41 3.30
N ALA A 58 6.07 -10.35 2.79
CA ALA A 58 6.33 -9.85 1.45
C ALA A 58 7.68 -9.12 1.29
N GLU A 59 8.36 -8.80 2.39
CA GLU A 59 9.66 -8.12 2.43
C GLU A 59 9.81 -6.93 1.45
N PRO A 60 8.86 -5.97 1.42
CA PRO A 60 8.98 -4.81 0.54
C PRO A 60 10.15 -3.93 0.98
N ILE A 61 10.85 -3.34 0.00
CA ILE A 61 11.94 -2.39 0.23
C ILE A 61 11.40 -0.96 0.19
N LEU A 62 11.64 -0.19 1.25
CA LEU A 62 11.18 1.19 1.40
C LEU A 62 12.33 2.16 1.13
N ARG A 63 12.08 3.19 0.33
CA ARG A 63 13.06 4.25 0.07
C ARG A 63 13.09 5.26 1.22
N GLY A 64 14.28 5.52 1.75
CA GLY A 64 14.54 6.26 2.99
C GLY A 64 14.96 7.73 2.86
N GLY A 65 14.85 8.34 1.68
CA GLY A 65 15.14 9.77 1.47
C GLY A 65 16.62 10.15 1.34
N GLY A 66 17.57 9.47 2.00
CA GLY A 66 19.00 9.67 1.77
C GLY A 66 19.45 9.21 0.37
N PRO A 67 20.70 9.48 -0.05
CA PRO A 67 21.19 9.19 -1.40
C PRO A 67 21.04 7.72 -1.82
N ALA A 68 21.13 6.81 -0.87
CA ALA A 68 20.96 5.37 -1.09
C ALA A 68 20.34 4.66 0.13
N ASP A 69 19.52 5.37 0.90
CA ASP A 69 18.97 4.84 2.14
C ASP A 69 17.73 3.99 1.83
N TYR A 70 17.72 2.77 2.33
CA TYR A 70 16.61 1.82 2.18
C TYR A 70 16.34 1.12 3.50
N PHE A 71 15.07 0.77 3.72
CA PHE A 71 14.59 0.13 4.93
C PHE A 71 13.76 -1.10 4.59
N SER A 72 13.81 -2.10 5.48
CA SER A 72 12.91 -3.25 5.46
C SER A 72 11.81 -3.08 6.51
N ILE A 73 10.67 -3.73 6.29
CA ILE A 73 9.63 -3.91 7.30
C ILE A 73 9.95 -5.17 8.10
N THR A 74 9.97 -5.08 9.42
CA THR A 74 10.17 -6.22 10.33
C THR A 74 9.02 -6.33 11.32
N ARG A 75 8.80 -7.54 11.85
CA ARG A 75 7.80 -7.77 12.92
C ARG A 75 8.06 -6.93 14.16
N ASP A 76 9.33 -6.72 14.52
CA ASP A 76 9.73 -5.92 15.70
C ASP A 76 9.24 -4.47 15.64
N ASN A 77 9.01 -3.95 14.44
CA ASN A 77 8.59 -2.57 14.22
C ASN A 77 7.08 -2.44 13.96
N LEU A 78 6.32 -3.55 13.99
CA LEU A 78 4.88 -3.55 13.76
C LEU A 78 4.13 -3.17 15.03
N PHE A 79 3.28 -2.16 14.94
CA PHE A 79 2.32 -1.81 15.97
C PHE A 79 1.01 -1.36 15.33
N GLN A 80 -0.10 -1.56 16.03
CA GLN A 80 -1.44 -1.26 15.51
C GLN A 80 -1.96 0.04 16.11
N ILE A 81 -2.19 1.04 15.25
CA ILE A 81 -2.95 2.24 15.62
C ILE A 81 -4.41 1.98 15.25
N HIS A 82 -5.25 1.78 16.25
CA HIS A 82 -6.69 1.74 16.05
C HIS A 82 -7.24 3.17 16.04
N ARG A 83 -8.06 3.48 15.03
CA ARG A 83 -8.80 4.74 15.00
C ARG A 83 -9.63 4.79 16.28
N LYS A 84 -9.35 5.76 17.16
CA LYS A 84 -10.26 6.07 18.26
C LYS A 84 -11.57 6.52 17.62
N HIS A 85 -12.63 5.71 17.70
CA HIS A 85 -13.97 6.19 17.43
C HIS A 85 -14.25 7.28 18.46
N GLY A 86 -13.99 8.54 18.08
CA GLY A 86 -14.69 9.65 18.70
C GLY A 86 -16.16 9.43 18.42
N HIS A 87 -17.01 9.53 19.44
CA HIS A 87 -18.47 9.53 19.38
C HIS A 87 -19.01 9.76 17.95
N LEU A 88 -19.58 8.72 17.36
CA LEU A 88 -20.81 8.70 16.56
C LEU A 88 -20.87 7.38 15.80
N GLU A 89 -22.05 6.78 15.84
CA GLU A 89 -22.42 5.51 15.22
C GLU A 89 -22.12 5.57 13.71
N ASP A 90 -21.09 4.84 13.26
CA ASP A 90 -20.84 4.61 11.84
C ASP A 90 -21.37 3.21 11.47
N PRO A 91 -22.53 3.11 10.81
CA PRO A 91 -23.19 1.83 10.53
C PRO A 91 -22.45 0.94 9.51
N GLY A 92 -21.31 1.38 8.96
CA GLY A 92 -20.55 0.67 7.94
C GLY A 92 -19.27 -0.03 8.39
N ILE A 93 -18.84 0.13 9.65
CA ILE A 93 -17.58 -0.47 10.13
C ILE A 93 -17.90 -1.71 10.95
N VAL A 94 -17.48 -2.88 10.46
CA VAL A 94 -17.41 -4.10 11.28
C VAL A 94 -16.34 -3.83 12.35
N PRO A 95 -16.70 -3.83 13.65
CA PRO A 95 -15.70 -3.66 14.70
C PRO A 95 -14.70 -4.80 14.63
N ALA A 96 -13.42 -4.48 14.85
CA ALA A 96 -12.42 -5.52 15.07
C ALA A 96 -12.90 -6.41 16.25
N PRO A 97 -12.73 -7.75 16.16
CA PRO A 97 -13.14 -8.64 17.24
C PRO A 97 -12.46 -8.23 18.55
N ASP A 98 -13.21 -8.19 19.66
CA ASP A 98 -12.68 -7.85 20.98
C ASP A 98 -11.78 -9.00 21.46
N GLU A 99 -10.48 -8.75 21.58
CA GLU A 99 -9.51 -9.72 22.12
C GLU A 99 -9.83 -10.16 23.57
N ARG A 100 -10.74 -9.46 24.27
CA ARG A 100 -11.23 -9.85 25.60
C ARG A 100 -12.28 -10.97 25.59
N GLU A 101 -12.84 -11.33 24.44
CA GLU A 101 -13.84 -12.39 24.33
C GLU A 101 -13.21 -13.80 24.26
N ASN A 102 -11.88 -13.88 24.12
CA ASN A 102 -11.13 -15.14 24.06
C ASN A 102 -10.29 -15.40 25.33
N ARG A 103 -10.74 -14.87 26.48
CA ARG A 103 -10.09 -15.03 27.78
C ARG A 103 -11.05 -15.51 28.86
#